data_AF-A0AAV8UZ06-F1
#
_entry.id   AF-A0AAV8UZ06-F1
#
_cell.length_a   1.000
_cell.length_b   1.000
_cell.length_c   1.000
_cell.angle_alpha   90.00
_cell.angle_beta   90.00
_cell.angle_gamma   90.00
#
_symmetry.space_group_name_H-M   'P 1'
#
loop_
_entity.id
_entity.type
_entity.pdbx_description
1 polymer ?
#
loop_
_entity_poly.entity_id
_entity_poly.type
_entity_poly.pdbx_seq_one_letter_code
_entity_poly.pdbx_strand_id
1 'polypeptide(L)'
;MSAAVGVLGNDPVFAQTMLRIKDPEKSRVFYEKLLGMTFLTRLDFPSLEFSLYFYAYADGEQVPDLETPQAERAQWLWGRRYHTVELTHNWGTEKDENFAHHSGNADPVGYAFSTIWVDDVSEVHKKLVENGVGIVRGPEPMNPELGTQMLRVYDPDGYWVLFAENSMKKRSTNSVGVLGPSPTQRSTEFRVKDAQKSIKFYEDLGLTLMAQHEIKESGAELTIYGMGYPRSTVKSLDASASMSKSHIYLENLENYVLFLHHYHGSENDEKLTYHNGNTDPKGFGHIGFIVTDVEKAVEEAEKKGIAIKRKAGPFQDAGVIAFILDPDGYWIELIQRNGSEQKDASTANRK
;
A
#
# COMPACT_ATOMS: atom_id res chain seq x y z
N MET A 1 8.48 5.87 -29.70
CA MET A 1 7.71 4.62 -29.61
C MET A 1 6.79 4.77 -28.41
N SER A 2 5.48 4.57 -28.57
CA SER A 2 4.56 4.45 -27.42
C SER A 2 5.08 3.32 -26.54
N ALA A 3 5.29 3.55 -25.24
CA ALA A 3 5.51 2.45 -24.32
C ALA A 3 4.34 1.46 -24.47
N ALA A 4 4.62 0.16 -24.44
CA ALA A 4 3.56 -0.84 -24.46
C ALA A 4 2.65 -0.61 -23.26
N VAL A 5 1.34 -0.53 -23.51
CA VAL A 5 0.35 -0.37 -22.45
C VAL A 5 0.30 -1.67 -21.65
N GLY A 6 0.54 -1.61 -20.34
CA GLY A 6 0.45 -2.77 -19.45
C GLY A 6 -0.98 -3.30 -19.31
N VAL A 7 -1.14 -4.41 -18.59
CA VAL A 7 -2.45 -5.05 -18.31
C VAL A 7 -3.46 -4.06 -17.76
N LEU A 8 -3.01 -3.12 -16.91
CA LEU A 8 -3.89 -2.15 -16.25
C LEU A 8 -4.33 -0.98 -17.15
N GLY A 9 -3.97 -1.03 -18.44
CA GLY A 9 -4.34 0.01 -19.39
C GLY A 9 -3.48 1.27 -19.24
N ASN A 10 -4.02 2.38 -19.72
CA ASN A 10 -3.35 3.68 -19.67
C ASN A 10 -3.61 4.36 -18.33
N ASP A 11 -2.55 5.01 -17.81
CA ASP A 11 -2.61 5.88 -16.64
C ASP A 11 -3.17 5.21 -15.37
N PRO A 12 -2.71 3.99 -14.98
CA PRO A 12 -3.09 3.39 -13.70
C PRO A 12 -2.57 4.20 -12.51
N VAL A 13 -3.27 4.13 -11.38
CA VAL A 13 -2.86 4.76 -10.11
C VAL A 13 -2.75 3.69 -9.03
N PHE A 14 -1.62 3.64 -8.34
CA PHE A 14 -1.48 2.84 -7.13
C PHE A 14 -2.33 3.49 -6.02
N ALA A 15 -3.47 2.89 -5.72
CA ALA A 15 -4.55 3.53 -5.00
C ALA A 15 -4.52 3.25 -3.50
N GLN A 16 -4.28 2.01 -3.07
CA GLN A 16 -4.41 1.68 -1.66
C GLN A 16 -3.63 0.45 -1.21
N THR A 17 -3.44 0.40 0.11
CA THR A 17 -3.03 -0.78 0.86
C THR A 17 -4.10 -1.04 1.89
N MET A 18 -4.72 -2.22 1.81
CA MET A 18 -5.81 -2.62 2.69
C MET A 18 -5.29 -3.45 3.85
N LEU A 19 -5.59 -3.02 5.08
CA LEU A 19 -5.31 -3.73 6.32
C LEU A 19 -6.61 -3.98 7.07
N ARG A 20 -6.76 -5.17 7.65
CA ARG A 20 -7.90 -5.44 8.53
C ARG A 20 -7.59 -4.97 9.94
N ILE A 21 -8.55 -4.31 10.57
CA ILE A 21 -8.40 -3.73 11.90
C ILE A 21 -9.48 -4.26 12.83
N LYS A 22 -9.11 -4.37 14.11
CA LYS A 22 -10.01 -4.81 15.17
C LYS A 22 -10.92 -3.69 15.65
N ASP A 23 -10.37 -2.49 15.86
CA ASP A 23 -11.08 -1.39 16.52
C ASP A 23 -10.84 -0.07 15.78
N PRO A 24 -11.84 0.44 15.03
CA PRO A 24 -11.69 1.65 14.23
C PRO A 24 -11.40 2.90 15.06
N GLU A 25 -11.78 2.95 16.34
CA GLU A 25 -11.47 4.12 17.19
C GLU A 25 -10.00 4.13 17.58
N LYS A 26 -9.40 2.96 17.87
CA LYS A 26 -7.96 2.87 18.13
C LYS A 26 -7.15 3.20 16.88
N SER A 27 -7.56 2.66 15.72
CA SER A 27 -6.92 2.99 14.44
C SER A 27 -7.05 4.47 14.12
N ARG A 28 -8.21 5.09 14.38
CA ARG A 28 -8.40 6.54 14.21
C ARG A 28 -7.46 7.36 15.08
N VAL A 29 -7.29 7.01 16.35
CA VAL A 29 -6.32 7.68 17.23
C VAL A 29 -4.91 7.60 16.63
N PHE A 30 -4.52 6.42 16.15
CA PHE A 30 -3.20 6.23 15.56
C PHE A 30 -3.03 6.99 14.24
N TYR A 31 -3.81 6.67 13.21
CA TYR A 31 -3.62 7.21 11.86
C TYR A 31 -4.02 8.69 11.74
N GLU A 32 -5.15 9.10 12.32
CA GLU A 32 -5.63 10.48 12.21
C GLU A 32 -4.96 11.39 13.24
N LYS A 33 -5.03 11.03 14.53
CA LYS A 33 -4.63 11.95 15.60
C LYS A 33 -3.11 11.99 15.81
N LEU A 34 -2.46 10.83 15.81
CA LEU A 34 -1.01 10.76 16.01
C LEU A 34 -0.25 10.99 14.71
N LEU A 35 -0.56 10.24 13.65
CA LEU A 35 0.18 10.38 12.39
C LEU A 35 -0.27 11.60 11.57
N GLY A 36 -1.39 12.22 11.91
CA GLY A 36 -1.88 13.43 11.24
C GLY A 36 -2.46 13.18 9.86
N MET A 37 -2.82 11.94 9.51
CA MET A 37 -3.49 11.66 8.25
C MET A 37 -4.91 12.26 8.24
N THR A 38 -5.36 12.70 7.07
CA THR A 38 -6.74 13.13 6.86
C THR A 38 -7.63 11.90 6.73
N PHE A 39 -8.71 11.86 7.52
CA PHE A 39 -9.81 10.92 7.31
C PHE A 39 -10.60 11.33 6.07
N LEU A 40 -10.57 10.48 5.04
CA LEU A 40 -11.19 10.76 3.75
C LEU A 40 -12.66 10.33 3.73
N THR A 41 -12.94 9.10 4.16
CA THR A 41 -14.32 8.59 4.10
C THR A 41 -14.48 7.27 4.82
N ARG A 42 -15.73 6.92 5.16
CA ARG A 42 -16.13 5.57 5.60
C ARG A 42 -17.14 4.95 4.66
N LEU A 43 -16.90 3.75 4.14
CA LEU A 43 -17.88 3.01 3.33
C LEU A 43 -18.43 1.85 4.17
N ASP A 44 -19.74 1.83 4.40
CA ASP A 44 -20.42 0.83 5.22
C ASP A 44 -21.10 -0.22 4.32
N PHE A 45 -20.93 -1.50 4.65
CA PHE A 45 -21.52 -2.62 3.90
C PHE A 45 -22.35 -3.51 4.84
N PRO A 46 -23.55 -3.08 5.27
CA PRO A 46 -24.32 -3.77 6.31
C PRO A 46 -24.69 -5.21 5.99
N SER A 47 -24.92 -5.52 4.70
CA SER A 47 -25.22 -6.88 4.25
C SER A 47 -24.05 -7.85 4.40
N LEU A 48 -22.83 -7.33 4.57
CA LEU A 48 -21.59 -8.08 4.73
C LEU A 48 -20.95 -7.83 6.11
N GLU A 49 -21.60 -7.03 6.97
CA GLU A 49 -21.17 -6.71 8.33
C GLU A 49 -19.72 -6.20 8.43
N PHE A 50 -19.32 -5.29 7.54
CA PHE A 50 -18.03 -4.60 7.66
C PHE A 50 -18.11 -3.14 7.19
N SER A 51 -17.12 -2.36 7.59
CA SER A 51 -16.89 -0.98 7.16
C SER A 51 -15.46 -0.80 6.68
N LEU A 52 -15.26 0.08 5.70
CA LEU A 52 -13.97 0.53 5.19
C LEU A 52 -13.71 1.96 5.65
N TYR A 53 -12.49 2.28 6.07
CA TYR A 53 -12.06 3.62 6.48
C TYR A 53 -10.82 4.02 5.70
N PHE A 54 -10.85 5.20 5.07
CA PHE A 54 -9.76 5.64 4.19
C PHE A 54 -9.02 6.82 4.80
N TYR A 55 -7.69 6.74 4.81
CA TYR A 55 -6.79 7.78 5.32
C TYR A 55 -5.68 8.08 4.31
N ALA A 56 -5.28 9.35 4.22
CA ALA A 56 -4.10 9.77 3.45
C ALA A 56 -3.55 11.10 3.96
N TYR A 57 -2.34 11.48 3.52
CA TYR A 57 -1.89 12.86 3.61
C TYR A 57 -2.51 13.68 2.46
N ALA A 58 -3.67 14.27 2.73
CA ALA A 58 -4.48 15.01 1.76
C ALA A 58 -4.66 16.48 2.18
N ASP A 59 -3.57 17.11 2.60
CA ASP A 59 -3.59 18.46 3.21
C ASP A 59 -4.27 19.49 2.30
N GLY A 60 -5.27 20.17 2.84
CA GLY A 60 -6.01 21.24 2.16
C GLY A 60 -7.04 20.76 1.13
N GLU A 61 -7.24 19.45 0.98
CA GLU A 61 -8.27 18.92 0.11
C GLU A 61 -9.66 18.99 0.77
N GLN A 62 -10.67 19.41 -0.01
CA GLN A 62 -12.05 19.35 0.45
C GLN A 62 -12.58 17.92 0.31
N VAL A 63 -12.79 17.30 1.46
CA VAL A 63 -13.32 15.95 1.59
C VAL A 63 -14.85 16.00 1.68
N PRO A 64 -15.59 15.14 0.94
CA PRO A 64 -17.05 15.07 1.07
C PRO A 64 -17.51 14.72 2.49
N ASP A 65 -18.53 15.42 2.97
CA ASP A 65 -19.16 15.12 4.26
C ASP A 65 -19.75 13.71 4.28
N LEU A 66 -19.80 13.04 5.44
CA LEU A 66 -20.35 11.69 5.56
C LEU A 66 -21.85 11.58 5.25
N GLU A 67 -22.58 12.71 5.28
CA GLU A 67 -23.97 12.81 4.82
C GLU A 67 -24.11 12.71 3.30
N THR A 68 -23.02 12.94 2.55
CA THR A 68 -22.97 12.71 1.11
C THR A 68 -23.22 11.22 0.83
N PRO A 69 -24.06 10.86 -0.17
CA PRO A 69 -24.34 9.48 -0.50
C PRO A 69 -23.07 8.65 -0.68
N GLN A 70 -23.05 7.44 -0.13
CA GLN A 70 -21.87 6.56 -0.15
C GLN A 70 -21.32 6.35 -1.57
N ALA A 71 -22.20 6.14 -2.55
CA ALA A 71 -21.80 6.03 -3.95
C ALA A 71 -21.03 7.26 -4.45
N GLU A 72 -21.45 8.47 -4.10
CA GLU A 72 -20.76 9.70 -4.47
C GLU A 72 -19.42 9.85 -3.75
N ARG A 73 -19.35 9.45 -2.47
CA ARG A 73 -18.09 9.45 -1.71
C ARG A 73 -17.08 8.46 -2.25
N ALA A 74 -17.53 7.23 -2.54
CA ALA A 74 -16.72 6.23 -3.23
C ALA A 74 -16.26 6.76 -4.59
N GLN A 75 -17.16 7.43 -5.34
CA GLN A 75 -16.80 7.99 -6.62
C GLN A 75 -15.71 9.06 -6.53
N TRP A 76 -15.81 9.94 -5.53
CA TRP A 76 -14.81 10.96 -5.25
C TRP A 76 -13.46 10.34 -4.87
N LEU A 77 -13.48 9.31 -4.02
CA LEU A 77 -12.31 8.57 -3.54
C LEU A 77 -11.55 7.89 -4.70
N TRP A 78 -12.26 7.21 -5.60
CA TRP A 78 -11.67 6.54 -6.78
C TRP A 78 -11.20 7.51 -7.88
N GLY A 79 -11.40 8.81 -7.68
CA GLY A 79 -10.81 9.87 -8.49
C GLY A 79 -9.46 10.40 -7.97
N ARG A 80 -9.01 9.98 -6.77
CA ARG A 80 -7.76 10.48 -6.19
C ARG A 80 -6.54 9.90 -6.92
N ARG A 81 -5.45 10.67 -6.91
CA ARG A 81 -4.16 10.32 -7.54
C ARG A 81 -3.02 10.16 -6.54
N TYR A 82 -3.39 9.81 -5.32
CA TYR A 82 -2.46 9.47 -4.24
C TYR A 82 -2.89 8.14 -3.61
N HIS A 83 -1.96 7.54 -2.89
CA HIS A 83 -2.18 6.30 -2.18
C HIS A 83 -2.95 6.54 -0.87
N THR A 84 -3.80 5.60 -0.50
CA THR A 84 -4.58 5.61 0.74
C THR A 84 -4.28 4.39 1.60
N VAL A 85 -4.33 4.57 2.91
CA VAL A 85 -4.49 3.44 3.85
C VAL A 85 -5.97 3.12 3.90
N GLU A 86 -6.34 1.93 3.45
CA GLU A 86 -7.69 1.39 3.61
C GLU A 86 -7.73 0.46 4.82
N LEU A 87 -8.57 0.77 5.78
CA LEU A 87 -8.76 -0.06 6.97
C LEU A 87 -10.12 -0.76 6.89
N THR A 88 -10.11 -2.09 6.97
CA THR A 88 -11.34 -2.90 6.96
C THR A 88 -11.65 -3.41 8.36
N HIS A 89 -12.79 -2.98 8.90
CA HIS A 89 -13.30 -3.41 10.19
C HIS A 89 -14.50 -4.34 9.99
N ASN A 90 -14.37 -5.59 10.42
CA ASN A 90 -15.51 -6.51 10.48
C ASN A 90 -16.26 -6.27 11.80
N TRP A 91 -17.56 -6.08 11.74
CA TRP A 91 -18.32 -5.61 12.90
C TRP A 91 -18.29 -6.61 14.06
N GLY A 92 -18.06 -6.11 15.27
CA GLY A 92 -18.03 -6.91 16.48
C GLY A 92 -16.64 -7.41 16.87
N THR A 93 -15.63 -7.34 16.00
CA THR A 93 -14.24 -7.71 16.34
C THR A 93 -13.67 -6.84 17.46
N GLU A 94 -14.13 -5.59 17.58
CA GLU A 94 -13.73 -4.65 18.63
C GLU A 94 -14.17 -5.09 20.03
N LYS A 95 -15.18 -5.97 20.11
CA LYS A 95 -15.76 -6.48 21.36
C LYS A 95 -15.18 -7.83 21.79
N ASP A 96 -14.47 -8.52 20.89
CA ASP A 96 -13.85 -9.80 21.20
C ASP A 96 -12.42 -9.57 21.70
N GLU A 97 -12.20 -9.73 23.01
CA GLU A 97 -10.89 -9.54 23.63
C GLU A 97 -9.82 -10.49 23.09
N ASN A 98 -10.19 -11.69 22.61
CA ASN A 98 -9.26 -12.69 22.11
C ASN A 98 -9.03 -12.59 20.60
N PHE A 99 -9.80 -11.76 19.91
CA PHE A 99 -9.64 -11.57 18.47
C PHE A 99 -8.39 -10.73 18.17
N ALA A 100 -7.61 -11.18 17.18
CA ALA A 100 -6.47 -10.45 16.65
C ALA A 100 -6.30 -10.76 15.15
N HIS A 101 -5.85 -9.77 14.39
CA HIS A 101 -5.45 -9.95 13.01
C HIS A 101 -4.00 -10.43 12.91
N HIS A 102 -3.68 -11.11 11.80
CA HIS A 102 -2.31 -11.50 11.50
C HIS A 102 -1.54 -10.33 10.88
N SER A 103 -0.49 -9.87 11.54
CA SER A 103 0.28 -8.71 11.08
C SER A 103 1.10 -8.95 9.81
N GLY A 104 1.31 -10.21 9.43
CA GLY A 104 2.20 -10.61 8.34
C GLY A 104 3.67 -10.78 8.75
N ASN A 105 4.03 -10.44 10.00
CA ASN A 105 5.39 -10.56 10.52
C ASN A 105 5.58 -11.67 11.56
N ALA A 106 4.51 -12.38 11.92
CA ALA A 106 4.57 -13.66 12.61
C ALA A 106 4.49 -14.80 11.59
N ASP A 107 4.91 -16.01 11.97
CA ASP A 107 4.75 -17.19 11.11
C ASP A 107 3.26 -17.57 10.97
N PRO A 108 2.76 -17.79 9.74
CA PRO A 108 3.47 -17.66 8.45
C PRO A 108 3.64 -16.20 7.99
N VAL A 109 4.86 -15.80 7.64
CA VAL A 109 5.17 -14.41 7.24
C VAL A 109 4.67 -14.06 5.84
N GLY A 110 4.44 -12.78 5.56
CA GLY A 110 3.98 -12.28 4.25
C GLY A 110 4.16 -10.77 4.13
N TYR A 111 3.06 -10.01 4.27
CA TYR A 111 3.09 -8.55 4.40
C TYR A 111 4.14 -8.11 5.43
N ALA A 112 4.96 -7.11 5.08
CA ALA A 112 6.03 -6.63 5.93
C ALA A 112 5.60 -5.35 6.67
N PHE A 113 5.48 -4.24 5.96
CA PHE A 113 5.12 -2.95 6.57
C PHE A 113 4.77 -1.92 5.50
N SER A 114 4.27 -0.78 5.95
CA SER A 114 4.20 0.45 5.16
C SER A 114 5.19 1.47 5.68
N THR A 115 5.72 2.31 4.79
CA THR A 115 6.75 3.29 5.12
C THR A 115 6.25 4.72 4.98
N ILE A 116 6.53 5.54 5.98
CA ILE A 116 6.29 6.98 6.02
C ILE A 116 7.64 7.68 6.19
N TRP A 117 7.98 8.58 5.27
CA TRP A 117 9.18 9.38 5.36
C TRP A 117 8.92 10.62 6.22
N VAL A 118 9.85 10.94 7.11
CA VAL A 118 9.74 12.03 8.08
C VAL A 118 11.05 12.80 8.15
N ASP A 119 11.01 14.03 8.67
CA ASP A 119 12.20 14.90 8.72
C ASP A 119 13.12 14.59 9.90
N ASP A 120 12.58 14.09 11.02
CA ASP A 120 13.35 13.79 12.23
C ASP A 120 12.83 12.55 12.95
N VAL A 121 13.48 11.40 12.71
CA VAL A 121 13.06 10.12 13.31
C VAL A 121 13.23 10.12 14.83
N SER A 122 14.22 10.84 15.37
CA SER A 122 14.44 10.91 16.82
C SER A 122 13.32 11.68 17.52
N GLU A 123 12.85 12.78 16.93
CA GLU A 123 11.71 13.53 17.44
C GLU A 123 10.42 12.73 17.35
N VAL A 124 10.18 12.06 16.21
CA VAL A 124 9.04 11.16 16.01
C VAL A 124 9.03 10.04 17.03
N HIS A 125 10.16 9.37 17.25
CA HIS A 125 10.32 8.33 18.26
C HIS A 125 9.89 8.81 19.65
N LYS A 126 10.44 9.95 20.08
CA LYS A 126 10.12 10.53 21.40
C LYS A 126 8.61 10.76 21.55
N LYS A 127 7.99 11.41 20.56
CA LYS A 127 6.55 11.73 20.61
C LYS A 127 5.67 10.48 20.55
N LEU A 128 6.05 9.47 19.77
CA LEU A 128 5.31 8.20 19.71
C LEU A 128 5.37 7.46 21.05
N VAL A 129 6.54 7.38 21.69
CA VAL A 129 6.70 6.78 23.03
C VAL A 129 5.91 7.55 24.09
N GLU A 130 5.93 8.88 24.06
CA GLU A 130 5.13 9.73 24.97
C GLU A 130 3.61 9.47 24.81
N ASN A 131 3.17 9.04 23.63
CA ASN A 131 1.78 8.67 23.34
C ASN A 131 1.52 7.15 23.49
N GLY A 132 2.45 6.40 24.07
CA GLY A 132 2.28 4.98 24.39
C GLY A 132 2.36 4.03 23.20
N VAL A 133 2.89 4.47 22.05
CA VAL A 133 3.07 3.62 20.87
C VAL A 133 4.21 2.63 21.09
N GLY A 134 3.96 1.35 20.85
CA GLY A 134 4.96 0.29 20.99
C GLY A 134 6.03 0.35 19.90
N ILE A 135 7.30 0.21 20.29
CA ILE A 135 8.43 0.20 19.38
C ILE A 135 8.77 -1.24 18.99
N VAL A 136 8.87 -1.50 17.69
CA VAL A 136 9.34 -2.77 17.14
C VAL A 136 10.87 -2.79 17.16
N ARG A 137 11.49 -1.75 16.57
CA ARG A 137 12.94 -1.61 16.42
C ARG A 137 13.32 -0.16 16.14
N GLY A 138 14.53 0.23 16.54
CA GLY A 138 15.10 1.56 16.31
C GLY A 138 14.75 2.60 17.40
N PRO A 139 15.16 3.88 17.24
CA PRO A 139 15.86 4.42 16.08
C PRO A 139 17.21 3.76 15.84
N GLU A 140 17.52 3.48 14.58
CA GLU A 140 18.82 2.93 14.18
C GLU A 140 19.30 3.58 12.87
N PRO A 141 20.61 3.55 12.56
CA PRO A 141 21.11 4.09 11.31
C PRO A 141 20.45 3.41 10.11
N MET A 142 19.85 4.21 9.22
CA MET A 142 19.34 3.76 7.93
C MET A 142 20.39 3.97 6.84
N ASN A 143 21.00 5.16 6.79
CA ASN A 143 22.16 5.44 5.96
C ASN A 143 23.22 6.19 6.78
N PRO A 144 24.31 5.51 7.20
CA PRO A 144 25.39 6.14 7.95
C PRO A 144 26.11 7.28 7.23
N GLU A 145 26.21 7.25 5.90
CA GLU A 145 26.87 8.31 5.12
C GLU A 145 26.05 9.61 5.13
N LEU A 146 24.72 9.50 5.17
CA LEU A 146 23.80 10.64 5.25
C LEU A 146 23.41 10.99 6.69
N GLY A 147 23.79 10.15 7.66
CA GLY A 147 23.39 10.31 9.06
C GLY A 147 21.89 10.14 9.30
N THR A 148 21.18 9.45 8.41
CA THR A 148 19.73 9.24 8.50
C THR A 148 19.41 7.99 9.32
N GLN A 149 18.26 8.03 9.99
CA GLN A 149 17.77 6.96 10.83
C GLN A 149 16.48 6.34 10.30
N MET A 150 16.14 5.17 10.84
CA MET A 150 14.84 4.56 10.69
C MET A 150 14.30 4.10 12.05
N LEU A 151 12.97 4.08 12.18
CA LEU A 151 12.25 3.59 13.34
C LEU A 151 11.10 2.72 12.87
N ARG A 152 10.87 1.59 13.52
CA ARG A 152 9.71 0.73 13.27
C ARG A 152 8.85 0.64 14.52
N VAL A 153 7.55 0.84 14.36
CA VAL A 153 6.56 0.82 15.45
C VAL A 153 5.42 -0.13 15.15
N TYR A 154 4.66 -0.49 16.18
CA TYR A 154 3.39 -1.18 16.04
C TYR A 154 2.26 -0.17 15.83
N ASP A 155 1.38 -0.45 14.88
CA ASP A 155 0.04 0.12 14.88
C ASP A 155 -0.85 -0.61 15.93
N PRO A 156 -2.11 -0.18 16.13
CA PRO A 156 -3.00 -0.79 17.13
C PRO A 156 -3.31 -2.29 16.93
N ASP A 157 -3.16 -2.80 15.72
CA ASP A 157 -3.44 -4.20 15.33
C ASP A 157 -2.15 -5.03 15.18
N GLY A 158 -1.00 -4.43 15.49
CA GLY A 158 0.32 -5.09 15.48
C GLY A 158 0.99 -5.11 14.10
N TYR A 159 0.45 -4.42 13.10
CA TYR A 159 1.16 -4.14 11.86
C TYR A 159 2.36 -3.27 12.14
N TRP A 160 3.40 -3.45 11.32
CA TRP A 160 4.60 -2.63 11.40
C TRP A 160 4.44 -1.38 10.53
N VAL A 161 4.78 -0.22 11.08
CA VAL A 161 4.94 1.04 10.34
C VAL A 161 6.38 1.48 10.46
N LEU A 162 7.05 1.70 9.33
CA LEU A 162 8.43 2.18 9.27
C LEU A 162 8.45 3.68 9.03
N PHE A 163 9.18 4.41 9.87
CA PHE A 163 9.54 5.81 9.66
C PHE A 163 10.98 5.88 9.13
N ALA A 164 11.14 6.45 7.95
CA ALA A 164 12.44 6.67 7.31
C ALA A 164 12.80 8.16 7.33
N GLU A 165 14.03 8.51 7.71
CA GLU A 165 14.45 9.90 7.81
C GLU A 165 14.87 10.47 6.44
N ASN A 166 14.31 11.63 6.08
CA ASN A 166 14.77 12.45 4.96
C ASN A 166 16.24 12.86 5.16
N SER A 167 17.03 12.91 4.09
CA SER A 167 18.43 13.34 4.15
C SER A 167 18.57 14.83 4.50
N MET A 168 17.53 15.64 4.22
CA MET A 168 17.50 17.07 4.51
C MET A 168 16.34 17.41 5.46
N LYS A 169 16.67 17.79 6.69
CA LYS A 169 15.66 18.19 7.69
C LYS A 169 15.03 19.54 7.33
N LYS A 170 13.73 19.54 7.03
CA LYS A 170 12.97 20.78 6.91
C LYS A 170 12.77 21.40 8.29
N ARG A 171 13.22 22.64 8.48
CA ARG A 171 12.97 23.41 9.71
C ARG A 171 11.65 24.17 9.57
N SER A 172 10.62 23.72 10.27
CA SER A 172 9.32 24.39 10.36
C SER A 172 8.73 24.15 11.74
N THR A 173 7.97 25.12 12.25
CA THR A 173 7.22 24.99 13.50
C THR A 173 5.86 24.31 13.31
N ASN A 174 5.39 24.19 12.06
CA ASN A 174 4.14 23.50 11.76
C ASN A 174 4.39 22.00 11.73
N SER A 175 3.51 21.20 12.34
CA SER A 175 3.63 19.74 12.38
C SER A 175 2.34 19.06 11.95
N VAL A 176 2.49 17.98 11.17
CA VAL A 176 1.43 17.03 10.85
C VAL A 176 1.46 15.93 11.91
N GLY A 177 0.49 15.99 12.83
CA GLY A 177 0.47 15.13 14.01
C GLY A 177 1.79 15.18 14.78
N VAL A 178 2.33 14.01 15.10
CA VAL A 178 3.62 13.84 15.76
C VAL A 178 4.81 13.74 14.80
N LEU A 179 4.57 13.76 13.48
CA LEU A 179 5.55 13.39 12.46
C LEU A 179 6.44 14.53 11.95
N GLY A 180 6.17 15.76 12.39
CA GLY A 180 6.87 16.95 11.90
C GLY A 180 6.24 17.53 10.62
N PRO A 181 6.94 18.40 9.89
CA PRO A 181 6.31 19.29 8.93
C PRO A 181 5.98 18.68 7.57
N SER A 182 6.55 17.53 7.20
CA SER A 182 6.38 16.97 5.86
C SER A 182 6.40 15.45 5.81
N PRO A 183 5.53 14.74 6.57
CA PRO A 183 5.44 13.30 6.42
C PRO A 183 4.98 12.94 5.01
N THR A 184 5.56 11.89 4.43
CA THR A 184 5.12 11.37 3.12
C THR A 184 4.97 9.86 3.17
N GLN A 185 3.77 9.36 2.90
CA GLN A 185 3.56 7.92 2.73
C GLN A 185 4.20 7.46 1.41
N ARG A 186 5.11 6.49 1.45
CA ARG A 186 5.93 6.14 0.29
C ARG A 186 5.74 4.73 -0.23
N SER A 187 5.57 3.76 0.65
CA SER A 187 5.61 2.39 0.21
C SER A 187 4.77 1.44 1.03
N THR A 188 4.45 0.34 0.36
CA THR A 188 4.00 -0.91 0.96
C THR A 188 4.99 -1.99 0.58
N GLU A 189 5.27 -2.88 1.52
CA GLU A 189 6.33 -3.85 1.40
C GLU A 189 5.82 -5.23 1.79
N PHE A 190 6.12 -6.25 0.98
CA PHE A 190 5.81 -7.62 1.30
C PHE A 190 6.84 -8.59 0.71
N ARG A 191 6.85 -9.80 1.28
CA ARG A 191 7.80 -10.85 0.93
C ARG A 191 7.30 -11.65 -0.26
N VAL A 192 8.21 -11.93 -1.19
CA VAL A 192 7.95 -12.72 -2.41
C VAL A 192 8.91 -13.89 -2.51
N LYS A 193 8.43 -15.01 -3.03
CA LYS A 193 9.22 -16.25 -3.12
C LYS A 193 10.20 -16.21 -4.27
N ASP A 194 9.78 -15.66 -5.41
CA ASP A 194 10.59 -15.62 -6.62
C ASP A 194 10.57 -14.19 -7.17
N ALA A 195 11.68 -13.49 -6.98
CA ALA A 195 11.81 -12.10 -7.42
C ALA A 195 11.59 -11.96 -8.93
N GLN A 196 12.09 -12.89 -9.75
CA GLN A 196 12.00 -12.78 -11.20
C GLN A 196 10.54 -12.91 -11.66
N LYS A 197 9.80 -13.89 -11.12
CA LYS A 197 8.37 -14.04 -11.42
C LYS A 197 7.57 -12.83 -10.95
N SER A 198 7.87 -12.32 -9.76
CA SER A 198 7.18 -11.18 -9.17
C SER A 198 7.43 -9.90 -9.96
N ILE A 199 8.69 -9.59 -10.25
CA ILE A 199 9.07 -8.43 -11.08
C ILE A 199 8.37 -8.52 -12.44
N LYS A 200 8.43 -9.67 -13.11
CA LYS A 200 7.79 -9.88 -14.40
C LYS A 200 6.27 -9.65 -14.35
N PHE A 201 5.61 -10.08 -13.28
CA PHE A 201 4.19 -9.85 -13.05
C PHE A 201 3.88 -8.35 -12.90
N TYR A 202 4.61 -7.64 -12.04
CA TYR A 202 4.38 -6.20 -11.83
C TYR A 202 4.77 -5.36 -13.07
N GLU A 203 5.76 -5.79 -13.85
CA GLU A 203 6.06 -5.23 -15.17
C GLU A 203 4.91 -5.45 -16.17
N ASP A 204 4.25 -6.62 -16.15
CA ASP A 204 3.06 -6.86 -16.96
C ASP A 204 1.91 -5.92 -16.57
N LEU A 205 1.80 -5.53 -15.30
CA LEU A 205 0.88 -4.48 -14.83
C LEU A 205 1.33 -3.05 -15.19
N GLY A 206 2.50 -2.90 -15.80
CA GLY A 206 3.08 -1.63 -16.26
C GLY A 206 3.98 -0.93 -15.25
N LEU A 207 4.30 -1.54 -14.10
CA LEU A 207 5.26 -0.97 -13.15
C LEU A 207 6.68 -1.11 -13.72
N THR A 208 7.56 -0.20 -13.33
CA THR A 208 8.99 -0.24 -13.66
C THR A 208 9.78 -0.65 -12.43
N LEU A 209 10.84 -1.43 -12.61
CA LEU A 209 11.85 -1.65 -11.58
C LEU A 209 12.66 -0.35 -11.39
N MET A 210 12.44 0.32 -10.27
CA MET A 210 12.98 1.64 -9.96
C MET A 210 14.18 1.60 -9.01
N ALA A 211 14.25 0.57 -8.15
CA ALA A 211 15.30 0.41 -7.17
C ALA A 211 15.60 -1.08 -6.91
N GLN A 212 16.85 -1.38 -6.59
CA GLN A 212 17.30 -2.67 -6.12
C GLN A 212 18.35 -2.47 -5.02
N HIS A 213 18.20 -3.15 -3.88
CA HIS A 213 19.12 -3.06 -2.77
C HIS A 213 19.38 -4.43 -2.15
N GLU A 214 20.65 -4.83 -2.13
CA GLU A 214 21.09 -6.09 -1.53
C GLU A 214 21.50 -5.86 -0.08
N ILE A 215 20.93 -6.64 0.83
CA ILE A 215 21.20 -6.62 2.27
C ILE A 215 21.84 -7.95 2.65
N LYS A 216 23.02 -7.87 3.25
CA LYS A 216 23.76 -9.02 3.79
C LYS A 216 23.87 -8.88 5.30
N GLU A 217 22.93 -9.47 6.03
CA GLU A 217 22.94 -9.47 7.49
C GLU A 217 22.92 -10.89 8.05
N SER A 218 23.84 -11.20 8.96
CA SER A 218 23.76 -12.33 9.88
C SER A 218 23.40 -13.71 9.26
N GLY A 219 23.86 -13.98 8.03
CA GLY A 219 23.67 -15.26 7.35
C GLY A 219 22.40 -15.37 6.49
N ALA A 220 21.57 -14.33 6.43
CA ALA A 220 20.50 -14.21 5.44
C ALA A 220 20.89 -13.17 4.38
N GLU A 221 20.81 -13.58 3.11
CA GLU A 221 20.94 -12.65 1.99
C GLU A 221 19.55 -12.30 1.48
N LEU A 222 19.25 -11.00 1.43
CA LEU A 222 17.97 -10.44 1.03
C LEU A 222 18.22 -9.41 -0.05
N THR A 223 17.43 -9.44 -1.13
CA THR A 223 17.34 -8.31 -2.06
C THR A 223 15.96 -7.68 -1.98
N ILE A 224 15.92 -6.35 -1.89
CA ILE A 224 14.70 -5.53 -1.93
C ILE A 224 14.59 -4.88 -3.31
N TYR A 225 13.45 -5.09 -3.98
CA TYR A 225 13.15 -4.53 -5.30
C TYR A 225 12.01 -3.52 -5.21
N GLY A 226 12.23 -2.29 -5.65
CA GLY A 226 11.22 -1.23 -5.67
C GLY A 226 10.55 -1.13 -7.03
N MET A 227 9.25 -1.38 -7.08
CA MET A 227 8.42 -1.33 -8.27
C MET A 227 7.43 -0.16 -8.19
N GLY A 228 7.31 0.64 -9.25
CA GLY A 228 6.34 1.74 -9.28
C GLY A 228 6.10 2.30 -10.68
N TYR A 229 5.12 3.18 -10.82
CA TYR A 229 4.90 3.93 -12.06
C TYR A 229 5.82 5.15 -12.07
N PRO A 230 6.83 5.26 -12.95
CA PRO A 230 7.66 6.45 -13.01
C PRO A 230 6.86 7.62 -13.60
N ARG A 231 6.99 8.82 -13.01
CA ARG A 231 6.60 10.05 -13.73
C ARG A 231 7.66 10.33 -14.79
N SER A 232 7.25 10.94 -15.91
CA SER A 232 8.09 11.17 -17.11
C SER A 232 9.40 11.91 -16.85
N THR A 233 9.54 12.55 -15.69
CA THR A 233 10.73 13.30 -15.25
C THR A 233 11.76 12.46 -14.49
N VAL A 234 11.41 11.27 -13.98
CA VAL A 234 12.29 10.46 -13.14
C VAL A 234 12.93 9.35 -13.97
N LYS A 235 14.26 9.41 -14.17
CA LYS A 235 15.03 8.30 -14.74
C LYS A 235 15.12 7.16 -13.71
N SER A 236 14.99 5.91 -14.14
CA SER A 236 15.24 4.73 -13.31
C SER A 236 16.65 4.80 -12.72
N LEU A 237 16.80 4.42 -11.45
CA LEU A 237 18.11 4.36 -10.82
C LEU A 237 18.85 3.10 -11.27
N ASP A 238 20.13 3.23 -11.59
CA ASP A 238 21.01 2.09 -11.91
C ASP A 238 21.17 1.19 -10.67
N ALA A 239 21.11 -0.13 -10.85
CA ALA A 239 21.32 -1.11 -9.78
C ALA A 239 22.71 -1.01 -9.11
N SER A 240 23.69 -0.38 -9.76
CA SER A 240 25.01 -0.08 -9.20
C SER A 240 25.09 1.22 -8.38
N ALA A 241 23.97 1.92 -8.20
CA ALA A 241 23.93 3.14 -7.42
C ALA A 241 24.35 2.88 -5.95
N SER A 242 25.12 3.81 -5.38
CA SER A 242 25.49 3.75 -3.96
C SER A 242 24.26 3.88 -3.08
N MET A 243 24.32 3.34 -1.86
CA MET A 243 23.26 3.43 -0.86
C MET A 243 22.73 4.86 -0.67
N SER A 244 23.60 5.85 -0.64
CA SER A 244 23.23 7.27 -0.55
C SER A 244 22.52 7.80 -1.79
N LYS A 245 22.91 7.37 -2.99
CA LYS A 245 22.17 7.73 -4.21
C LYS A 245 20.78 7.09 -4.22
N SER A 246 20.67 5.83 -3.79
CA SER A 246 19.39 5.11 -3.68
C SER A 246 18.48 5.74 -2.64
N HIS A 247 19.01 6.11 -1.47
CA HIS A 247 18.26 6.83 -0.44
C HIS A 247 17.68 8.13 -0.98
N ILE A 248 18.53 9.00 -1.54
CA ILE A 248 18.11 10.31 -2.07
C ILE A 248 17.11 10.13 -3.22
N TYR A 249 17.29 9.11 -4.05
CA TYR A 249 16.34 8.78 -5.11
C TYR A 249 14.96 8.45 -4.54
N LEU A 250 14.88 7.49 -3.61
CA LEU A 250 13.63 7.06 -2.97
C LEU A 250 12.94 8.19 -2.20
N GLU A 251 13.72 9.02 -1.49
CA GLU A 251 13.27 10.23 -0.81
C GLU A 251 12.58 11.21 -1.76
N ASN A 252 13.02 11.29 -3.01
CA ASN A 252 12.51 12.25 -3.99
C ASN A 252 11.49 11.64 -4.96
N LEU A 253 11.09 10.39 -4.77
CA LEU A 253 10.06 9.79 -5.61
C LEU A 253 8.70 10.45 -5.41
N GLU A 254 8.12 10.98 -6.47
CA GLU A 254 6.78 11.57 -6.40
C GLU A 254 5.66 10.51 -6.38
N ASN A 255 6.00 9.24 -6.58
CA ASN A 255 5.05 8.15 -6.70
C ASN A 255 5.22 7.14 -5.58
N TYR A 256 4.12 6.45 -5.27
CA TYR A 256 4.12 5.35 -4.34
C TYR A 256 4.85 4.13 -4.92
N VAL A 257 5.57 3.40 -4.08
CA VAL A 257 6.42 2.26 -4.47
C VAL A 257 5.96 1.00 -3.75
N LEU A 258 5.91 -0.11 -4.48
CA LEU A 258 5.84 -1.45 -3.90
C LEU A 258 7.26 -1.99 -3.72
N PHE A 259 7.63 -2.35 -2.50
CA PHE A 259 8.87 -3.08 -2.26
C PHE A 259 8.63 -4.57 -2.12
N LEU A 260 9.35 -5.35 -2.91
CA LEU A 260 9.36 -6.80 -2.89
C LEU A 260 10.60 -7.28 -2.14
N HIS A 261 10.39 -7.99 -1.04
CA HIS A 261 11.46 -8.56 -0.22
C HIS A 261 11.70 -10.00 -0.65
N HIS A 262 12.85 -10.27 -1.27
CA HIS A 262 13.22 -11.61 -1.73
C HIS A 262 14.44 -12.14 -0.97
N TYR A 263 14.21 -13.15 -0.15
CA TYR A 263 15.29 -13.86 0.53
C TYR A 263 15.93 -14.86 -0.43
N HIS A 264 17.24 -14.80 -0.61
CA HIS A 264 17.94 -15.64 -1.58
C HIS A 264 17.74 -17.13 -1.26
N GLY A 265 17.41 -17.91 -2.29
CA GLY A 265 17.13 -19.35 -2.16
C GLY A 265 15.66 -19.68 -1.86
N SER A 266 14.82 -18.69 -1.49
CA SER A 266 13.39 -18.91 -1.26
C SER A 266 12.66 -19.44 -2.50
N GLU A 267 13.13 -19.08 -3.69
CA GLU A 267 12.62 -19.54 -4.99
C GLU A 267 12.81 -21.04 -5.22
N ASN A 268 13.77 -21.65 -4.51
CA ASN A 268 14.12 -23.07 -4.62
C ASN A 268 13.49 -23.92 -3.50
N ASP A 269 12.88 -23.31 -2.48
CA ASP A 269 12.21 -24.04 -1.41
C ASP A 269 10.77 -24.34 -1.79
N GLU A 270 10.49 -25.58 -2.19
CA GLU A 270 9.13 -26.02 -2.57
C GLU A 270 8.10 -25.92 -1.45
N LYS A 271 8.53 -25.96 -0.18
CA LYS A 271 7.64 -25.91 0.99
C LYS A 271 7.36 -24.50 1.47
N LEU A 272 8.22 -23.55 1.13
CA LEU A 272 8.04 -22.16 1.50
C LEU A 272 6.85 -21.55 0.75
N THR A 273 5.95 -20.94 1.52
CA THR A 273 4.84 -20.12 1.04
C THR A 273 4.72 -18.89 1.91
N TYR A 274 4.52 -17.72 1.31
CA TYR A 274 4.21 -16.50 2.05
C TYR A 274 2.71 -16.38 2.31
N HIS A 275 2.35 -15.84 3.46
CA HIS A 275 0.95 -15.62 3.84
C HIS A 275 0.39 -14.39 3.13
N ASN A 276 -0.57 -14.60 2.23
CA ASN A 276 -1.19 -13.53 1.45
C ASN A 276 -2.17 -12.63 2.24
N GLY A 277 -2.37 -12.93 3.53
CA GLY A 277 -3.23 -12.16 4.44
C GLY A 277 -4.74 -12.46 4.37
N ASN A 278 -5.17 -13.30 3.41
CA ASN A 278 -6.58 -13.63 3.17
C ASN A 278 -6.96 -15.06 3.57
N THR A 279 -5.99 -15.90 3.91
CA THR A 279 -6.20 -17.16 4.65
C THR A 279 -6.22 -16.89 6.16
N ASP A 280 -6.87 -17.75 6.93
CA ASP A 280 -6.87 -17.62 8.39
C ASP A 280 -5.49 -18.01 8.96
N PRO A 281 -4.95 -17.23 9.93
CA PRO A 281 -5.50 -15.98 10.46
C PRO A 281 -5.35 -14.79 9.49
N LYS A 282 -6.44 -14.05 9.26
CA LYS A 282 -6.47 -12.94 8.29
C LYS A 282 -5.85 -11.66 8.84
N GLY A 283 -5.33 -10.84 7.93
CA GLY A 283 -4.80 -9.52 8.24
C GLY A 283 -4.74 -8.63 7.02
N PHE A 284 -3.55 -8.41 6.46
CA PHE A 284 -3.37 -7.73 5.17
C PHE A 284 -4.40 -8.21 4.13
N GLY A 285 -5.07 -7.29 3.46
CA GLY A 285 -6.11 -7.59 2.48
C GLY A 285 -5.54 -7.66 1.07
N HIS A 286 -5.06 -6.52 0.58
CA HIS A 286 -4.61 -6.39 -0.80
C HIS A 286 -3.88 -5.06 -1.00
N ILE A 287 -3.23 -4.92 -2.15
CA ILE A 287 -2.96 -3.61 -2.74
C ILE A 287 -3.96 -3.34 -3.86
N GLY A 288 -4.31 -2.09 -4.08
CA GLY A 288 -5.29 -1.70 -5.08
C GLY A 288 -4.74 -0.74 -6.13
N PHE A 289 -5.27 -0.86 -7.35
CA PHE A 289 -4.98 0.01 -8.48
C PHE A 289 -6.27 0.58 -9.06
N ILE A 290 -6.34 1.90 -9.20
CA ILE A 290 -7.39 2.56 -9.97
C ILE A 290 -7.01 2.48 -11.46
N VAL A 291 -7.89 1.90 -12.27
CA VAL A 291 -7.71 1.68 -13.71
C VAL A 291 -8.84 2.31 -14.52
N THR A 292 -8.59 2.57 -15.81
CA THR A 292 -9.58 3.23 -16.69
C THR A 292 -10.64 2.29 -17.25
N ASP A 293 -10.39 0.99 -17.26
CA ASP A 293 -11.33 -0.03 -17.75
C ASP A 293 -11.01 -1.37 -17.07
N VAL A 294 -11.79 -1.72 -16.04
CA VAL A 294 -11.58 -2.93 -15.24
C VAL A 294 -11.86 -4.20 -16.06
N GLU A 295 -12.88 -4.19 -16.91
CA GLU A 295 -13.23 -5.35 -17.74
C GLU A 295 -12.10 -5.68 -18.70
N LYS A 296 -11.60 -4.67 -19.41
CA LYS A 296 -10.46 -4.82 -20.31
C LYS A 296 -9.20 -5.23 -19.56
N ALA A 297 -8.94 -4.65 -18.38
CA ALA A 297 -7.77 -5.05 -17.59
C ALA A 297 -7.84 -6.54 -17.17
N VAL A 298 -9.02 -7.04 -16.81
CA VAL A 298 -9.24 -8.46 -16.53
C VAL A 298 -9.04 -9.32 -17.79
N GLU A 299 -9.57 -8.92 -18.95
CA GLU A 299 -9.35 -9.65 -20.21
C GLU A 299 -7.87 -9.74 -20.59
N GLU A 300 -7.12 -8.64 -20.44
CA GLU A 300 -5.67 -8.62 -20.70
C GLU A 300 -4.89 -9.45 -19.66
N ALA A 301 -5.33 -9.46 -18.40
CA ALA A 301 -4.77 -10.32 -17.37
C ALA A 301 -4.97 -11.80 -17.72
N GLU A 302 -6.19 -12.20 -18.13
CA GLU A 302 -6.51 -13.57 -18.57
C GLU A 302 -5.65 -14.00 -19.77
N LYS A 303 -5.47 -13.11 -20.77
CA LYS A 303 -4.61 -13.39 -21.94
C LYS A 303 -3.15 -13.63 -21.57
N LYS A 304 -2.67 -13.02 -20.48
CA LYS A 304 -1.32 -13.26 -19.93
C LYS A 304 -1.25 -14.44 -18.96
N GLY A 305 -2.35 -15.13 -18.71
CA GLY A 305 -2.41 -16.25 -17.76
C GLY A 305 -2.34 -15.82 -16.30
N ILE A 306 -2.63 -14.55 -16.00
CA ILE A 306 -2.76 -14.07 -14.62
C ILE A 306 -4.03 -14.66 -14.01
N ALA A 307 -3.92 -15.17 -12.78
CA ALA A 307 -5.05 -15.77 -12.09
C ALA A 307 -6.09 -14.71 -11.67
N ILE A 308 -7.34 -14.90 -12.08
CA ILE A 308 -8.46 -14.03 -11.72
C ILE A 308 -9.14 -14.57 -10.46
N LYS A 309 -9.08 -13.79 -9.37
CA LYS A 309 -9.74 -14.13 -8.11
C LYS A 309 -11.22 -13.74 -8.10
N ARG A 310 -11.54 -12.58 -8.68
CA ARG A 310 -12.91 -12.08 -8.85
C ARG A 310 -12.97 -11.36 -10.19
N LYS A 311 -13.93 -11.75 -11.02
CA LYS A 311 -14.20 -11.06 -12.29
C LYS A 311 -14.64 -9.61 -12.06
N ALA A 312 -14.53 -8.80 -13.10
CA ALA A 312 -15.07 -7.45 -13.12
C ALA A 312 -16.57 -7.47 -12.80
N GLY A 313 -17.02 -6.54 -11.96
CA GLY A 313 -18.43 -6.39 -11.64
C GLY A 313 -18.68 -5.43 -10.47
N PRO A 314 -19.93 -5.00 -10.27
CA PRO A 314 -20.29 -4.05 -9.24
C PRO A 314 -19.98 -4.60 -7.85
N PHE A 315 -19.50 -3.72 -6.98
CA PHE A 315 -19.33 -3.97 -5.55
C PHE A 315 -20.29 -3.08 -4.77
N GLN A 316 -21.52 -3.59 -4.62
CA GLN A 316 -22.63 -2.84 -4.05
C GLN A 316 -22.71 -1.43 -4.67
N ASP A 317 -22.65 -0.38 -3.86
CA ASP A 317 -22.70 1.02 -4.27
C ASP A 317 -21.31 1.67 -4.36
N ALA A 318 -20.22 0.92 -4.16
CA ALA A 318 -18.85 1.44 -4.16
C ALA A 318 -18.15 1.42 -5.53
N GLY A 319 -18.83 0.99 -6.60
CA GLY A 319 -18.33 1.01 -7.98
C GLY A 319 -18.06 -0.38 -8.56
N VAL A 320 -17.31 -0.44 -9.66
CA VAL A 320 -16.92 -1.71 -10.32
C VAL A 320 -15.50 -2.05 -9.91
N ILE A 321 -15.30 -3.28 -9.44
CA ILE A 321 -13.98 -3.79 -9.05
C ILE A 321 -13.69 -5.14 -9.71
N ALA A 322 -12.45 -5.61 -9.64
CA ALA A 322 -12.03 -6.98 -9.88
C ALA A 322 -10.86 -7.34 -8.94
N PHE A 323 -10.55 -8.63 -8.81
CA PHE A 323 -9.34 -9.08 -8.13
C PHE A 323 -8.55 -10.04 -9.01
N ILE A 324 -7.25 -9.78 -9.13
CA ILE A 324 -6.26 -10.70 -9.70
C ILE A 324 -5.30 -11.14 -8.60
N LEU A 325 -4.58 -12.24 -8.83
CA LEU A 325 -3.57 -12.75 -7.91
C LEU A 325 -2.17 -12.57 -8.51
N ASP A 326 -1.23 -12.15 -7.66
CA ASP A 326 0.18 -12.19 -7.99
C ASP A 326 0.75 -13.63 -7.83
N PRO A 327 2.03 -13.87 -8.19
CA PRO A 327 2.63 -15.20 -8.14
C PRO A 327 2.66 -15.86 -6.75
N ASP A 328 2.66 -15.06 -5.68
CA ASP A 328 2.63 -15.51 -4.29
C ASP A 328 1.20 -15.57 -3.71
N GLY A 329 0.20 -15.22 -4.53
CA GLY A 329 -1.21 -15.26 -4.18
C GLY A 329 -1.70 -14.05 -3.39
N TYR A 330 -0.93 -12.96 -3.33
CA TYR A 330 -1.43 -11.68 -2.84
C TYR A 330 -2.55 -11.18 -3.77
N TRP A 331 -3.58 -10.60 -3.16
CA TRP A 331 -4.71 -10.07 -3.90
C TRP A 331 -4.37 -8.68 -4.39
N ILE A 332 -4.69 -8.42 -5.66
CA ILE A 332 -4.53 -7.14 -6.31
C ILE A 332 -5.91 -6.67 -6.74
N GLU A 333 -6.41 -5.60 -6.13
CA GLU A 333 -7.70 -5.01 -6.49
C GLU A 333 -7.57 -4.08 -7.69
N LEU A 334 -8.47 -4.22 -8.65
CA LEU A 334 -8.62 -3.30 -9.77
C LEU A 334 -9.91 -2.51 -9.58
N ILE A 335 -9.81 -1.19 -9.50
CA ILE A 335 -10.91 -0.29 -9.18
C ILE A 335 -11.20 0.58 -10.40
N GLN A 336 -12.44 0.61 -10.84
CA GLN A 336 -12.84 1.43 -11.98
C GLN A 336 -12.74 2.92 -11.62
N ARG A 337 -11.91 3.64 -12.39
CA ARG A 337 -11.88 5.11 -12.33
C ARG A 337 -13.19 5.66 -12.88
N ASN A 338 -13.75 6.64 -12.20
CA ASN A 338 -14.91 7.36 -12.71
C ASN A 338 -14.53 8.28 -13.87
N GLY A 339 -15.37 8.28 -14.91
CA GLY A 339 -15.23 9.11 -16.11
C GLY A 339 -14.92 8.35 -17.41
N SER A 340 -14.63 7.04 -17.36
CA SER A 340 -14.72 6.17 -18.53
C SER A 340 -16.18 5.76 -18.71
N GLU A 341 -16.76 6.03 -19.88
CA GLU A 341 -18.13 5.64 -20.21
C GLU A 341 -18.38 4.18 -19.80
N GLN A 342 -19.26 3.97 -18.81
CA GLN A 342 -19.93 2.69 -18.68
C GLN A 342 -20.72 2.53 -19.97
N LYS A 343 -20.23 1.71 -20.91
CA LYS A 343 -21.07 1.25 -22.01
C LYS A 343 -22.14 0.37 -21.38
N ASP A 344 -23.29 0.99 -21.12
CA ASP A 344 -24.50 0.32 -20.68
C ASP A 344 -24.72 -0.94 -21.54
N ALA A 345 -24.62 -2.11 -20.91
CA ALA A 345 -25.02 -3.40 -21.48
C ALA A 345 -26.55 -3.54 -21.59
N SER A 346 -27.29 -2.45 -21.84
CA SER A 346 -28.75 -2.41 -21.83
C SER A 346 -29.41 -1.99 -23.14
N THR A 347 -28.68 -1.91 -24.26
CA THR A 347 -29.31 -1.63 -25.58
C THR A 347 -29.54 -2.86 -26.45
N ALA A 348 -29.13 -4.06 -26.03
CA ALA A 348 -29.49 -5.31 -26.70
C ALA A 348 -30.87 -5.83 -26.23
N ASN A 349 -31.93 -5.02 -26.32
CA ASN A 349 -33.33 -5.47 -26.34
C ASN A 349 -34.33 -4.30 -26.43
N ARG A 350 -34.31 -3.54 -27.54
CA ARG A 350 -35.53 -2.85 -28.03
C ARG A 350 -35.57 -2.86 -29.55
N LYS A 351 -36.36 -3.82 -30.05
CA LYS A 351 -37.09 -3.92 -31.33
C LYS A 351 -36.40 -3.51 -32.62
#